data_AF-A0A2E3WCJ6-F1
#
_entry.id   AF-A0A2E3WCJ6-F1
#
_cell.length_a   1.000
_cell.length_b   1.000
_cell.length_c   1.000
_cell.angle_alpha   90.00
_cell.angle_beta   90.00
_cell.angle_gamma   90.00
#
_symmetry.space_group_name_H-M   'P 1'
#
loop_
_entity.id
_entity.type
_entity.pdbx_description
1 polymer ?
#
loop_
_entity_poly.entity_id
_entity_poly.type
_entity_poly.pdbx_seq_one_letter_code
_entity_poly.pdbx_strand_id
1 'polypeptide(L)'
;MISDNISLDKLIADIDQQIEVLTAIAGESAILQEQLRILQESREALINQDLELERLLELLDQDNIPEFTTIIETNRDPNSE
;
A
#
# COMPACT_ATOMS: atom_id res chain seq x y z
N MET A 1 -10.57 -9.78 7.59
CA MET A 1 -9.22 -10.35 7.46
C MET A 1 -9.14 -11.42 6.38
N ILE A 2 -9.64 -12.67 6.55
CA ILE A 2 -9.59 -13.66 5.43
C ILE A 2 -10.37 -13.20 4.19
N SER A 3 -11.52 -12.55 4.37
CA SER A 3 -12.35 -12.04 3.27
C SER A 3 -11.69 -10.87 2.50
N ASP A 4 -10.79 -10.12 3.13
CA ASP A 4 -10.18 -8.94 2.51
C ASP A 4 -9.01 -9.38 1.62
N ASN A 5 -8.19 -10.35 2.07
CA ASN A 5 -7.16 -11.00 1.24
C ASN A 5 -7.75 -11.67 -0.01
N ILE A 6 -8.88 -12.37 0.12
CA ILE A 6 -9.58 -12.98 -1.03
C ILE A 6 -10.00 -11.91 -2.06
N SER A 7 -10.29 -10.69 -1.61
CA SER A 7 -10.71 -9.59 -2.49
C SER A 7 -9.53 -8.93 -3.20
N LEU A 8 -8.39 -8.78 -2.53
CA LEU A 8 -7.16 -8.27 -3.14
C LEU A 8 -6.55 -9.29 -4.12
N ASP A 9 -6.46 -10.57 -3.74
CA ASP A 9 -5.95 -11.65 -4.60
C ASP A 9 -6.71 -11.71 -5.93
N LYS A 10 -8.04 -11.61 -5.85
CA LYS A 10 -8.89 -11.57 -7.04
C LYS A 10 -8.64 -10.33 -7.87
N LEU A 11 -8.50 -9.16 -7.25
CA LEU A 11 -8.21 -7.92 -7.96
C LEU A 11 -6.86 -7.98 -8.70
N ILE A 12 -5.81 -8.53 -8.07
CA ILE A 12 -4.50 -8.73 -8.70
C ILE A 12 -4.62 -9.69 -9.89
N ALA A 13 -5.36 -10.80 -9.75
CA ALA A 13 -5.60 -11.74 -10.85
C ALA A 13 -6.38 -11.10 -12.02
N ASP A 14 -7.40 -10.28 -11.73
CA ASP A 14 -8.16 -9.55 -12.74
C ASP A 14 -7.28 -8.50 -13.47
N ILE A 15 -6.35 -7.87 -12.76
CA ILE A 15 -5.36 -6.95 -13.35
C ILE A 15 -4.36 -7.70 -14.22
N ASP A 16 -3.85 -8.86 -13.78
CA ASP A 16 -2.95 -9.70 -14.56
C ASP A 16 -3.58 -10.13 -15.89
N GLN A 17 -4.86 -10.50 -15.86
CA GLN A 17 -5.62 -10.83 -17.07
C GLN A 17 -5.76 -9.61 -18.01
N GLN A 18 -6.01 -8.42 -17.47
CA GLN A 18 -6.08 -7.19 -18.28
C GLN A 18 -4.72 -6.81 -18.89
N ILE A 19 -3.61 -7.01 -18.17
CA ILE A 19 -2.25 -6.82 -18.68
C ILE A 19 -1.99 -7.76 -19.86
N GLU A 20 -2.36 -9.03 -19.75
CA GLU A 20 -2.22 -10.01 -20.85
C GLU A 20 -2.99 -9.56 -22.10
N VAL A 21 -4.27 -9.21 -21.92
CA VAL A 21 -5.12 -8.74 -23.02
C VAL A 21 -4.56 -7.47 -23.65
N LEU A 22 -4.21 -6.45 -22.85
CA LEU A 22 -3.66 -5.20 -23.34
C LEU A 22 -2.33 -5.41 -24.07
N THR A 23 -1.46 -6.28 -23.56
CA THR A 23 -0.19 -6.64 -24.22
C THR A 23 -0.44 -7.24 -25.60
N ALA A 24 -1.45 -8.10 -25.74
CA ALA A 24 -1.80 -8.73 -27.01
C ALA A 24 -2.38 -7.75 -28.05
N ILE A 25 -3.09 -6.70 -27.60
CA ILE A 25 -3.82 -5.78 -28.50
C ILE A 25 -3.15 -4.41 -28.68
N ALA A 26 -2.17 -4.04 -27.83
CA ALA A 26 -1.62 -2.69 -27.80
C ALA A 26 -0.93 -2.30 -29.10
N GLY A 27 -0.18 -3.22 -29.73
CA GLY A 27 0.55 -2.95 -30.98
C GLY A 27 1.36 -1.64 -30.89
N GLU A 28 1.13 -0.73 -31.85
CA GLU A 28 1.72 0.62 -31.88
C GLU A 28 0.79 1.71 -31.32
N SER A 29 -0.33 1.34 -30.69
CA SER A 29 -1.27 2.30 -30.12
C SER A 29 -0.67 2.93 -28.86
N ALA A 30 -0.26 4.19 -28.96
CA ALA A 30 0.30 4.94 -27.84
C ALA A 30 -0.65 4.96 -26.62
N ILE A 31 -1.97 5.01 -26.84
CA ILE A 31 -2.96 5.01 -25.74
C ILE A 31 -2.95 3.66 -25.02
N LEU A 32 -2.93 2.55 -25.75
CA LEU A 32 -2.98 1.22 -25.14
C LEU A 32 -1.66 0.87 -24.45
N GLN A 33 -0.53 1.31 -25.01
CA GLN A 33 0.77 1.18 -24.35
C GLN A 33 0.82 1.97 -23.04
N GLU A 34 0.28 3.18 -23.02
CA GLU A 34 0.23 3.98 -21.79
C GLU A 34 -0.73 3.37 -20.76
N GLN A 35 -1.87 2.83 -21.19
CA GLN A 35 -2.76 2.09 -20.29
C GLN A 35 -2.10 0.85 -19.72
N LEU A 36 -1.34 0.10 -20.52
CA LEU A 36 -0.56 -1.05 -20.07
C LEU A 36 0.46 -0.63 -18.99
N ARG A 37 1.20 0.47 -19.21
CA ARG A 37 2.14 1.03 -18.24
C ARG A 37 1.44 1.39 -16.92
N ILE A 38 0.37 2.18 -16.98
CA ILE A 38 -0.39 2.61 -15.80
C ILE A 38 -0.95 1.41 -15.03
N LEU A 39 -1.43 0.39 -15.73
CA LEU A 39 -2.00 -0.80 -15.11
C LEU A 39 -0.93 -1.63 -14.39
N GLN A 40 0.28 -1.76 -14.96
CA GLN A 40 1.43 -2.38 -14.31
C GLN A 40 1.86 -1.61 -13.05
N GLU A 41 1.98 -0.29 -13.14
CA GLU A 41 2.31 0.56 -11.99
C GLU A 41 1.27 0.47 -10.87
N SER A 42 -0.01 0.42 -11.24
CA SER A 42 -1.12 0.29 -10.28
C SER A 42 -1.08 -1.06 -9.56
N ARG A 43 -0.76 -2.14 -10.29
CA ARG A 43 -0.60 -3.48 -9.72
C ARG A 43 0.52 -3.51 -8.68
N GLU A 44 1.68 -2.95 -9.00
CA GLU A 44 2.82 -2.88 -8.08
C GLU A 44 2.49 -2.03 -6.85
N ALA A 45 1.80 -0.90 -7.04
CA ALA A 45 1.37 -0.05 -5.93
C ALA A 45 0.45 -0.78 -4.95
N LEU A 46 -0.50 -1.59 -5.45
CA LEU A 46 -1.39 -2.40 -4.61
C LEU A 46 -0.62 -3.44 -3.78
N ILE A 47 0.32 -4.17 -4.40
CA ILE A 47 1.15 -5.16 -3.70
C ILE A 47 2.01 -4.48 -2.62
N ASN A 48 2.61 -3.33 -2.94
CA ASN A 48 3.42 -2.59 -1.98
C ASN A 48 2.58 -2.06 -0.80
N GLN A 49 1.34 -1.63 -1.04
CA GLN A 49 0.42 -1.20 0.02
C GLN A 49 0.02 -2.35 0.93
N ASP A 50 -0.21 -3.54 0.36
CA ASP A 50 -0.54 -4.74 1.14
C ASP A 50 0.61 -5.14 2.07
N LEU A 51 1.84 -5.17 1.55
CA LEU A 51 3.05 -5.43 2.35
C LEU A 51 3.26 -4.40 3.47
N GLU A 52 3.00 -3.11 3.20
CA GLU A 52 3.11 -2.08 4.23
C GLU A 52 1.99 -2.21 5.28
N LEU A 53 0.78 -2.61 4.89
CA LEU A 53 -0.30 -2.90 5.85
C LEU A 53 0.05 -4.08 6.75
N GLU A 54 0.59 -5.17 6.20
CA GLU A 54 1.07 -6.30 6.99
C GLU A 54 2.15 -5.86 7.99
N ARG A 55 3.12 -5.07 7.54
CA ARG A 55 4.16 -4.51 8.41
C ARG A 55 3.60 -3.62 9.53
N LEU A 56 2.62 -2.76 9.22
CA LEU A 56 1.96 -1.90 10.21
C LEU A 56 1.15 -2.72 11.22
N LEU A 57 0.52 -3.81 10.79
CA LEU A 57 -0.17 -4.74 11.68
C LEU A 57 0.82 -5.42 12.64
N GLU A 58 1.98 -5.88 12.17
CA GLU A 58 3.03 -6.43 13.04
C GLU A 58 3.54 -5.43 14.08
N LEU A 59 3.63 -4.14 13.73
CA LEU A 59 4.00 -3.06 14.65
C LEU A 59 2.92 -2.77 15.70
N LEU A 60 1.65 -2.93 15.34
CA LEU A 60 0.51 -2.71 16.25
C LEU A 60 0.29 -3.89 17.21
N ASP A 61 0.55 -5.12 16.76
CA ASP A 61 0.38 -6.34 17.55
C ASP A 61 1.52 -6.53 18.58
N GLN A 62 2.67 -5.89 18.33
CA GLN A 62 3.66 -5.64 19.36
C GLN A 62 3.15 -4.51 20.25
N ASP A 63 2.75 -4.81 21.49
CA ASP A 63 2.41 -3.87 22.60
C ASP A 63 3.58 -2.94 23.01
N ASN A 64 4.34 -2.45 22.04
CA ASN A 64 5.43 -1.52 22.19
C ASN A 64 5.23 -0.42 21.15
N ILE A 65 4.14 0.35 21.33
CA ILE A 65 4.06 1.72 20.82
C ILE A 65 5.38 2.36 21.24
N PRO A 66 6.29 2.70 20.29
CA PRO A 66 7.54 3.31 20.66
C PRO A 66 7.22 4.53 21.50
N GLU A 67 7.92 4.66 22.62
CA GLU A 67 7.87 5.77 23.58
C GLU A 67 8.35 7.09 22.93
N PHE A 68 7.78 7.46 21.79
CA PHE A 68 8.05 8.69 21.04
C PHE A 68 6.79 9.56 20.93
N THR A 69 5.71 9.25 21.66
CA THR A 69 4.62 10.20 21.92
C THR A 69 4.94 11.18 23.04
N THR A 70 6.11 11.08 23.69
CA THR A 70 6.63 12.03 24.69
C THR A 70 7.19 13.30 24.04
N ILE A 71 6.62 13.79 22.94
CA ILE A 71 6.89 15.14 22.41
C ILE A 71 5.73 16.07 22.75
N ILE A 72 5.30 16.05 24.01
CA ILE A 72 4.82 17.25 24.69
C ILE A 72 5.49 17.22 26.06
N GLU A 73 6.78 17.56 26.08
CA GLU A 73 7.41 18.08 27.28
C GLU A 73 6.54 19.23 27.76
N THR A 74 5.77 19.00 28.83
CA THR A 74 5.22 20.10 29.60
C THR A 74 6.39 20.98 29.97
N ASN A 75 6.49 22.17 29.36
CA ASN A 75 7.31 23.27 29.86
C ASN A 75 6.83 23.55 31.29
N ARG A 76 7.41 22.82 32.24
CA ARG A 76 7.18 23.01 33.65
C ARG A 76 8.15 24.12 34.03
N ASP A 77 7.64 25.35 34.05
CA ASP A 77 8.37 26.52 34.51
C ASP A 77 9.08 26.22 35.83
N PRO A 78 10.42 26.32 35.92
CA PRO A 78 11.16 25.99 37.12
C PRO A 78 11.11 27.08 38.21
N ASN A 79 10.32 28.15 38.04
CA ASN A 79 10.25 29.26 38.99
C ASN A 79 8.85 29.42 39.62
N SER A 80 8.40 28.39 40.33
CA SER A 80 7.34 28.54 41.34
C SER A 80 7.90 28.30 42.74
N GLU A 81 8.70 29.27 43.20
CA GLU A 81 8.85 29.68 44.60
C GLU A 81 8.68 31.19 44.69
#